data_AF-A0AAW9J2Y2-F1
#
_entry.id   AF-A0AAW9J2Y2-F1
#
_cell.length_a   1.000
_cell.length_b   1.000
_cell.length_c   1.000
_cell.angle_alpha   90.00
_cell.angle_beta   90.00
_cell.angle_gamma   90.00
#
_symmetry.space_group_name_H-M   'P 1'
#
loop_
_entity.id
_entity.type
_entity.pdbx_description
1 polymer ?
#
loop_
_entity_poly.entity_id
_entity_poly.type
_entity_poly.pdbx_seq_one_letter_code
_entity_poly.pdbx_strand_id
1 'polypeptide(L)'
;ECEGSIKNLKSIGDIIKKGEVLATINEKEVLAPIDGLLRGLIKDGTNVHLGLKIGDIDPRLKEVENYTTISDKARNIGGGVLEAILITKKIKGL
;
A
#
# COMPACT_ATOMS: atom_id res chain seq x y z
N GLU A 1 8.24 2.93 19.97
CA GLU A 1 6.91 3.59 20.10
C GLU A 1 7.12 5.09 20.13
N CYS A 2 6.50 5.80 19.18
CA CYS A 2 6.64 7.25 18.98
C CYS A 2 5.42 7.76 18.22
N GLU A 3 4.99 8.98 18.54
CA GLU A 3 3.92 9.71 17.86
C GLU A 3 4.47 11.05 17.41
N GLY A 4 3.94 11.61 16.33
CA GLY A 4 4.41 12.88 15.77
C GLY A 4 4.34 12.92 14.26
N SER A 5 4.99 13.93 13.67
CA SER A 5 5.04 14.08 12.22
C SER A 5 6.03 13.08 11.62
N ILE A 6 5.59 12.30 10.64
CA ILE A 6 6.43 11.33 9.93
C ILE A 6 7.22 12.02 8.81
N LYS A 7 8.49 11.65 8.67
CA LYS A 7 9.36 12.02 7.56
C LYS A 7 9.78 10.77 6.79
N ASN A 8 9.31 10.64 5.56
CA ASN A 8 9.60 9.51 4.70
C ASN A 8 11.04 9.58 4.17
N LEU A 9 11.76 8.46 4.24
CA LEU A 9 13.11 8.28 3.66
C LEU A 9 13.10 7.35 2.44
N LYS A 10 12.00 6.61 2.26
CA LYS A 10 11.73 5.71 1.14
C LYS A 10 10.47 6.12 0.38
N SER A 11 10.33 5.60 -0.82
CA SER A 11 9.21 5.87 -1.73
C SER A 11 8.50 4.59 -2.16
N ILE A 12 7.22 4.71 -2.49
CA ILE A 12 6.47 3.61 -3.11
C ILE A 12 7.21 3.18 -4.40
N GLY A 13 7.42 1.87 -4.57
CA GLY A 13 8.22 1.30 -5.64
C GLY A 13 9.61 0.83 -5.20
N ASP A 14 10.09 1.26 -4.04
CA ASP A 14 11.41 0.86 -3.53
C ASP A 14 11.43 -0.62 -3.11
N ILE A 15 12.54 -1.30 -3.41
CA ILE A 15 12.87 -2.60 -2.82
C ILE A 15 13.51 -2.37 -1.46
N ILE A 16 12.92 -2.95 -0.44
CA ILE A 16 13.30 -2.77 0.95
C ILE A 16 13.86 -4.07 1.51
N LYS A 17 14.90 -3.95 2.34
CA LYS A 17 15.42 -5.04 3.18
C LYS A 17 14.95 -4.90 4.62
N LYS A 18 14.74 -6.02 5.28
CA LYS A 18 14.45 -6.07 6.72
C LYS A 18 15.52 -5.30 7.49
N GLY A 19 15.08 -4.42 8.39
CA GLY A 19 15.95 -3.55 9.17
C GLY A 19 16.33 -2.25 8.49
N GLU A 20 15.98 -2.04 7.21
CA GLU A 20 16.21 -0.78 6.52
C GLU A 20 15.25 0.32 7.02
N VAL A 21 15.74 1.56 7.08
CA VAL A 21 14.95 2.70 7.57
C VAL A 21 13.98 3.17 6.49
N LEU A 22 12.68 3.12 6.79
CA LEU A 22 11.60 3.57 5.91
C LEU A 22 11.31 5.07 6.06
N ALA A 23 11.32 5.53 7.31
CA ALA A 23 10.92 6.87 7.71
C ALA A 23 11.48 7.18 9.11
N THR A 24 11.36 8.43 9.53
CA THR A 24 11.57 8.85 10.92
C THR A 24 10.32 9.52 11.50
N ILE A 25 10.09 9.37 12.80
CA ILE A 25 9.02 10.06 13.54
C ILE A 25 9.69 10.70 14.75
N ASN A 26 9.69 12.03 14.83
CA ASN A 26 10.41 12.78 15.88
C ASN A 26 11.83 12.20 16.15
N GLU A 27 12.62 12.08 15.09
CA GLU A 27 14.00 11.54 15.08
C GLU A 27 14.16 10.03 15.34
N LYS A 28 13.10 9.32 15.75
CA LYS A 28 13.14 7.85 15.86
C LYS A 28 12.96 7.20 14.50
N GLU A 29 13.84 6.25 14.19
CA GLU A 29 13.78 5.45 12.97
C GLU A 29 12.63 4.44 12.99
N VAL A 30 11.96 4.33 11.85
CA VAL A 30 11.00 3.28 11.55
C VAL A 30 11.67 2.27 10.63
N LEU A 31 11.92 1.08 11.17
CA LEU A 31 12.61 0.01 10.44
C LEU A 31 11.61 -0.90 9.72
N ALA A 32 12.00 -1.40 8.56
CA ALA A 32 11.23 -2.38 7.82
C ALA A 32 11.22 -3.74 8.54
N PRO A 33 10.04 -4.32 8.83
CA PRO A 33 9.96 -5.60 9.54
C PRO A 33 10.29 -6.81 8.64
N ILE A 34 10.18 -6.66 7.31
CA ILE A 34 10.35 -7.70 6.31
C ILE A 34 11.02 -7.16 5.04
N ASP A 35 11.56 -8.06 4.24
CA ASP A 35 11.99 -7.79 2.87
C ASP A 35 10.75 -7.63 1.95
N GLY A 36 10.85 -6.79 0.93
CA GLY A 36 9.83 -6.73 -0.12
C GLY A 36 9.79 -5.42 -0.88
N LEU A 37 8.71 -5.23 -1.62
CA LEU A 37 8.39 -4.02 -2.37
C LEU A 37 7.51 -3.09 -1.52
N LEU A 38 7.92 -1.84 -1.34
CA LEU A 38 7.10 -0.84 -0.67
C LEU A 38 5.95 -0.41 -1.60
N ARG A 39 4.71 -0.80 -1.29
CA ARG A 39 3.52 -0.52 -2.10
C ARG A 39 2.68 0.63 -1.58
N GLY A 40 2.73 0.87 -0.28
CA GLY A 40 2.01 1.93 0.38
C GLY A 40 2.89 2.62 1.39
N LEU A 41 2.79 3.94 1.45
CA LEU A 41 3.42 4.75 2.48
C LEU A 41 2.51 5.93 2.76
N ILE A 42 2.31 6.23 4.04
CA ILE A 42 1.54 7.39 4.48
C ILE A 42 2.21 8.66 3.97
N LYS A 43 1.41 9.70 3.73
CA LYS A 43 1.91 10.97 3.21
C LYS A 43 2.96 11.57 4.16
N ASP A 44 4.05 12.06 3.60
CA ASP A 44 5.09 12.79 4.33
C ASP A 44 4.49 13.98 5.12
N GLY A 45 4.99 14.21 6.33
CA GLY A 45 4.53 15.25 7.25
C GLY A 45 3.23 14.93 8.00
N THR A 46 2.61 13.77 7.76
CA THR A 46 1.37 13.38 8.47
C THR A 46 1.65 13.12 9.95
N ASN A 47 0.78 13.63 10.83
CA ASN A 47 0.83 13.27 12.25
C ASN A 47 0.32 11.83 12.45
N VAL A 48 1.17 10.98 13.02
CA VAL A 48 0.90 9.57 13.30
C VAL A 48 0.86 9.32 14.81
N HIS A 49 0.05 8.34 15.20
CA HIS A 49 -0.06 7.87 16.59
C HIS A 49 0.31 6.38 16.67
N LEU A 50 0.52 5.88 17.88
CA LEU A 50 0.91 4.49 18.07
C LEU A 50 -0.18 3.53 17.54
N GLY A 51 0.23 2.50 16.80
CA GLY A 51 -0.69 1.53 16.20
C GLY A 51 -1.29 1.96 14.85
N LEU A 52 -1.07 3.21 14.41
CA LEU A 52 -1.47 3.63 13.08
C LEU A 52 -0.65 2.89 12.01
N LYS A 53 -1.34 2.32 11.01
CA LYS A 53 -0.67 1.75 9.84
C LYS A 53 -0.09 2.87 8.98
N ILE A 54 1.23 2.89 8.83
CA ILE A 54 1.96 3.92 8.07
C ILE A 54 2.47 3.45 6.70
N GLY A 55 2.40 2.17 6.38
CA GLY A 55 2.89 1.65 5.11
C GLY A 55 2.50 0.19 4.86
N ASP A 56 2.84 -0.29 3.67
CA ASP A 56 2.53 -1.63 3.18
C ASP A 56 3.72 -2.18 2.37
N ILE A 57 4.30 -3.30 2.82
CA ILE A 57 5.40 -3.99 2.13
C ILE A 57 4.88 -5.32 1.59
N ASP A 58 5.00 -5.52 0.28
CA ASP A 58 4.64 -6.76 -0.38
C ASP A 58 5.90 -7.65 -0.49
N PRO A 59 5.92 -8.83 0.14
CA PRO A 59 7.10 -9.70 0.12
C PRO A 59 7.39 -10.29 -1.28
N ARG A 60 6.48 -10.12 -2.25
CA ARG A 60 6.58 -10.70 -3.60
C ARG A 60 7.30 -9.73 -4.53
N LEU A 61 8.61 -9.92 -4.73
CA LEU A 61 9.42 -9.07 -5.63
C LEU A 61 8.92 -9.05 -7.09
N LYS A 62 8.21 -10.09 -7.54
CA LYS A 62 7.57 -10.10 -8.88
C LYS A 62 6.48 -9.03 -9.06
N GLU A 63 5.98 -8.42 -7.99
CA GLU A 63 4.96 -7.38 -8.05
C GLU A 63 5.54 -6.00 -8.44
N VAL A 64 6.86 -5.89 -8.60
CA VAL A 64 7.53 -4.66 -9.08
C VAL A 64 7.01 -4.22 -10.45
N GLU A 65 6.55 -5.15 -11.28
CA GLU A 65 5.96 -4.85 -12.59
C GLU A 65 4.50 -4.37 -12.49
N ASN A 66 3.84 -4.60 -11.34
CA ASN A 66 2.39 -4.45 -11.17
C ASN A 66 1.96 -3.53 -10.03
N TYR A 67 2.88 -2.91 -9.29
CA TYR A 67 2.50 -2.07 -8.14
C TYR A 67 1.74 -0.79 -8.51
N THR A 68 1.87 -0.34 -9.76
CA THR A 68 1.15 0.82 -10.32
C THR A 68 -0.10 0.43 -11.10
N THR A 69 -0.40 -0.87 -11.24
CA THR A 69 -1.56 -1.36 -11.99
C THR A 69 -2.68 -1.83 -11.06
N ILE A 70 -3.89 -1.94 -11.62
CA ILE A 70 -5.04 -2.46 -10.87
C ILE A 70 -4.83 -3.96 -10.64
N SER A 71 -4.73 -4.35 -9.38
CA SER A 71 -4.59 -5.77 -9.00
C SER A 71 -5.75 -6.64 -9.51
N ASP A 72 -5.46 -7.91 -9.77
CA ASP A 72 -6.48 -8.89 -10.18
C ASP A 72 -7.64 -8.98 -9.18
N LYS A 73 -7.35 -8.87 -7.88
CA LYS A 73 -8.37 -8.84 -6.83
C LYS A 73 -9.35 -7.69 -7.04
N ALA A 74 -8.84 -6.48 -7.23
CA ALA A 74 -9.67 -5.30 -7.45
C ALA A 74 -10.46 -5.40 -8.76
N ARG A 75 -9.84 -5.92 -9.83
CA ARG A 75 -10.49 -6.13 -11.12
C ARG A 75 -11.64 -7.13 -11.03
N ASN A 76 -11.42 -8.27 -10.38
CA ASN A 76 -12.44 -9.31 -10.24
C ASN A 76 -13.62 -8.85 -9.38
N ILE A 77 -13.36 -8.12 -8.29
CA ILE A 77 -14.43 -7.54 -7.45
C ILE A 77 -15.24 -6.51 -8.27
N GLY A 78 -14.56 -5.59 -8.96
CA GLY A 78 -15.22 -4.59 -9.81
C GLY A 78 -16.05 -5.23 -10.93
N GLY A 79 -15.52 -6.29 -11.57
CA GLY A 79 -16.22 -7.08 -12.58
C GLY A 79 -17.50 -7.72 -12.03
N GLY A 80 -17.41 -8.42 -10.90
CA GLY A 80 -18.58 -9.05 -10.28
C GLY A 80 -19.68 -8.05 -9.89
N VAL A 81 -19.32 -6.87 -9.38
CA VAL A 81 -20.29 -5.80 -9.10
C VAL A 81 -20.95 -5.28 -10.38
N LEU A 82 -20.17 -5.08 -11.44
CA LEU A 82 -20.68 -4.65 -12.74
C LEU A 82 -21.67 -5.67 -13.31
N GLU A 83 -21.32 -6.96 -13.30
CA GLU A 83 -22.19 -8.06 -13.74
C GLU A 83 -23.51 -8.08 -12.96
N ALA A 84 -23.46 -7.96 -11.64
CA ALA A 84 -24.67 -7.93 -10.80
C ALA A 84 -25.61 -6.77 -11.15
N ILE A 85 -25.06 -5.58 -11.43
CA ILE A 85 -25.84 -4.41 -11.86
C ILE A 85 -26.51 -4.64 -13.21
N LEU A 86 -25.77 -5.19 -14.19
CA LEU A 86 -26.30 -5.47 -15.53
C LEU A 86 -27.45 -6.48 -15.48
N ILE A 87 -27.29 -7.56 -14.70
CA ILE A 87 -28.33 -8.56 -14.46
C ILE A 87 -29.57 -7.90 -13.82
N THR A 88 -29.36 -7.09 -12.77
CA THR A 88 -30.47 -6.47 -12.01
C THR A 88 -31.23 -5.46 -12.86
N LYS A 89 -30.55 -4.69 -13.71
CA LYS A 89 -31.16 -3.64 -14.54
C LYS A 89 -31.81 -4.17 -15.83
N LYS A 90 -31.75 -5.49 -16.11
CA LYS A 90 -32.25 -6.11 -17.35
C LYS A 90 -31.79 -5.37 -18.62
N ILE A 91 -30.56 -4.83 -18.61
CA ILE A 91 -30.00 -4.18 -19.79
C ILE A 91 -29.75 -5.29 -20.82
N LYS A 92 -30.69 -5.46 -21.76
CA LYS A 92 -30.56 -6.41 -22.87
C LYS A 92 -29.53 -5.90 -23.87
N GLY A 93 -28.55 -6.74 -24.22
CA GLY A 93 -27.57 -6.45 -25.28
C GLY A 93 -26.11 -6.51 -24.83
N LEU A 94 -25.88 -6.82 -23.56
CA LEU A 94 -24.78 -7.69 -23.13
C LEU A 94 -25.36 -9.09 -22.89
#